data_AF-A0A6G0Y114-F1
#
_entry.id   AF-A0A6G0Y114-F1
#
_cell.length_a   1.000
_cell.length_b   1.000
_cell.length_c   1.000
_cell.angle_alpha   90.00
_cell.angle_beta   90.00
_cell.angle_gamma   90.00
#
_symmetry.space_group_name_H-M   'P 1'
#
loop_
_entity.id
_entity.type
_entity.pdbx_description
1 polymer ?
#
loop_
_entity_poly.entity_id
_entity_poly.type
_entity_poly.pdbx_seq_one_letter_code
_entity_poly.pdbx_strand_id
1 'polypeptide(L)'
;MPVMSDNKYQLLHNKIATYYNEIFWVEIELAGKEEAKIAIENNEIDTNGRPMITVIADGAWSKRSHKTKYNAFSGVACIVGAKTKKVLFIGVRNKYCCICQKASNNNMDPKEHFCFKNWNLPSTAMEADIIVEVFKKSIDMHGCGI
;
A
#
# COMPACT_ATOMS: atom_id res chain seq x y z
N MET A 1 -33.51 -2.48 -11.93
CA MET A 1 -32.24 -2.22 -11.21
C MET A 1 -32.59 -1.41 -9.96
N PRO A 2 -32.23 -1.82 -8.74
CA PRO A 2 -32.60 -1.06 -7.55
C PRO A 2 -31.96 0.33 -7.64
N VAL A 3 -32.78 1.37 -7.54
CA VAL A 3 -32.37 2.77 -7.67
C VAL A 3 -31.96 3.27 -6.29
N MET A 4 -30.67 3.17 -5.98
CA MET A 4 -30.09 3.80 -4.80
C MET A 4 -29.59 5.19 -5.19
N SER A 5 -29.79 6.19 -4.33
CA SER A 5 -29.19 7.51 -4.55
C SER A 5 -27.67 7.46 -4.37
N ASP A 6 -26.93 8.20 -5.20
CA ASP A 6 -25.45 8.24 -5.16
C ASP A 6 -24.93 8.54 -3.76
N ASN A 7 -25.55 9.49 -3.05
CA ASN A 7 -25.15 9.84 -1.68
C ASN A 7 -25.28 8.65 -0.71
N LYS A 8 -26.37 7.90 -0.81
CA LYS A 8 -26.59 6.73 0.05
C LYS A 8 -25.64 5.59 -0.30
N TYR A 9 -25.35 5.41 -1.58
CA TYR A 9 -24.35 4.45 -2.06
C TYR A 9 -22.95 4.79 -1.52
N GLN A 10 -22.49 6.03 -1.69
CA GLN A 10 -21.18 6.47 -1.23
C GLN A 10 -21.03 6.33 0.29
N LEU A 11 -22.07 6.66 1.06
CA LEU A 11 -22.04 6.52 2.51
C LEU A 11 -21.89 5.05 2.94
N LEU A 12 -22.66 4.14 2.34
CA LEU A 12 -22.57 2.71 2.62
C LEU A 12 -21.23 2.13 2.16
N HIS A 13 -20.79 2.51 0.96
CA HIS A 13 -19.51 2.08 0.40
C HIS A 13 -18.34 2.50 1.30
N ASN A 14 -18.31 3.76 1.74
CA ASN A 14 -17.26 4.26 2.61
C ASN A 14 -17.24 3.54 3.96
N LYS A 15 -18.42 3.30 4.55
CA LYS A 15 -18.52 2.56 5.81
C LYS A 15 -17.98 1.14 5.69
N ILE A 16 -18.29 0.46 4.59
CA ILE A 16 -17.79 -0.87 4.30
C ILE A 16 -16.28 -0.82 4.06
N ALA A 17 -15.82 0.13 3.24
CA ALA A 17 -14.40 0.29 2.91
C ALA A 17 -13.52 0.55 4.13
N THR A 18 -13.97 1.37 5.09
CA THR A 18 -13.24 1.61 6.35
C THR A 18 -13.11 0.34 7.17
N TYR A 19 -14.21 -0.41 7.31
CA TYR A 19 -14.20 -1.67 8.06
C TYR A 19 -13.29 -2.74 7.42
N TYR A 20 -13.33 -2.87 6.09
CA TYR A 20 -12.41 -3.75 5.37
C TYR A 20 -10.96 -3.32 5.53
N ASN A 21 -10.67 -2.02 5.53
CA ASN A 21 -9.32 -1.50 5.69
C ASN A 21 -8.75 -1.86 7.08
N GLU A 22 -9.54 -1.71 8.13
CA GLU A 22 -9.15 -2.08 9.50
C GLU A 22 -8.84 -3.57 9.62
N ILE A 23 -9.73 -4.45 9.14
CA ILE A 23 -9.49 -5.90 9.15
C ILE A 23 -8.25 -6.26 8.35
N PHE A 24 -8.08 -5.64 7.18
CA PHE A 24 -6.97 -5.90 6.30
C PHE A 24 -5.61 -5.65 6.96
N TRP A 25 -5.47 -4.56 7.74
CA TRP A 25 -4.23 -4.31 8.48
C TRP A 25 -3.98 -5.32 9.60
N VAL A 26 -5.03 -5.74 10.30
CA VAL A 26 -4.92 -6.79 11.34
C VAL A 26 -4.46 -8.12 10.72
N GLU A 27 -5.04 -8.51 9.60
CA GLU A 27 -4.66 -9.74 8.88
C GLU A 27 -3.21 -9.68 8.37
N ILE A 28 -2.76 -8.52 7.88
CA ILE A 28 -1.36 -8.30 7.50
C ILE A 28 -0.41 -8.51 8.68
N GLU A 29 -0.72 -7.94 9.84
CA GLU A 29 0.10 -8.07 11.04
C GLU A 29 0.17 -9.53 11.52
N LEU A 30 -0.97 -10.25 11.47
CA LEU A 30 -1.03 -11.67 11.78
C LEU A 30 -0.20 -12.51 10.80
N ALA A 31 -0.26 -12.20 9.50
CA ALA A 31 0.55 -12.87 8.48
C ALA A 31 2.06 -12.65 8.71
N GLY A 32 2.47 -11.43 9.09
CA GLY A 32 3.85 -11.13 9.45
C GLY A 32 4.35 -11.93 10.65
N LYS A 33 3.52 -12.04 11.70
CA LYS A 33 3.82 -12.85 12.89
C LYS A 33 3.93 -14.35 12.57
N GLU A 34 3.14 -14.85 11.64
CA GLU A 34 3.18 -16.24 11.20
C GLU A 34 4.48 -16.56 10.43
N GLU A 35 4.85 -15.72 9.46
CA GLU A 35 6.15 -15.80 8.77
C GLU A 35 7.33 -15.74 9.77
N ALA A 36 7.26 -14.82 10.73
CA ALA A 36 8.30 -14.65 11.74
C ALA A 36 8.45 -15.90 12.63
N LYS A 37 7.36 -16.57 13.02
CA LYS A 37 7.42 -17.83 13.77
C LYS A 37 8.10 -18.93 12.96
N ILE A 38 7.76 -19.07 11.69
CA ILE A 38 8.37 -20.07 10.79
C ILE A 38 9.88 -19.80 10.63
N ALA A 39 10.30 -18.54 10.56
CA ALA A 39 11.71 -18.18 10.52
C ALA A 39 12.45 -18.59 11.81
N ILE A 40 11.84 -18.38 12.99
CA ILE A 40 12.41 -18.81 14.28
C ILE A 40 12.54 -20.34 14.33
N GLU A 41 11.50 -21.08 13.92
CA GLU A 41 11.51 -22.55 13.89
C GLU A 41 12.60 -23.10 12.97
N ASN A 42 12.88 -22.41 11.85
CA ASN A 42 13.94 -22.77 10.92
C ASN A 42 15.36 -22.31 11.36
N ASN A 43 15.50 -21.65 12.51
CA ASN A 43 16.74 -20.99 12.96
C ASN A 43 17.26 -19.91 11.98
N GLU A 44 16.37 -19.27 11.23
CA GLU A 44 16.67 -18.13 10.35
C GLU A 44 16.61 -16.83 11.17
N ILE A 45 17.59 -16.66 12.07
CA ILE A 45 17.68 -15.51 12.98
C ILE A 45 18.96 -14.72 12.74
N ASP A 46 18.86 -13.40 12.81
CA ASP A 46 19.99 -12.47 12.78
C ASP A 46 20.83 -12.57 14.07
N THR A 47 22.02 -11.96 14.09
CA THR A 47 22.91 -11.90 15.27
C THR A 47 22.24 -11.31 16.52
N ASN A 48 21.17 -10.52 16.33
CA ASN A 48 20.37 -9.92 17.40
C ASN A 48 19.15 -10.78 17.82
N GLY A 49 19.03 -12.02 17.33
CA GLY A 49 17.90 -12.91 17.61
C GLY A 49 16.60 -12.53 16.88
N ARG A 50 16.68 -11.70 15.84
CA ARG A 50 15.51 -11.26 15.07
C ARG A 50 15.23 -12.24 13.94
N PRO A 51 13.97 -12.67 13.72
CA PRO A 51 13.64 -13.50 12.58
C PRO A 51 13.91 -12.77 11.27
N MET A 52 14.61 -13.44 10.36
CA MET A 52 14.81 -12.99 8.98
C MET A 52 13.81 -13.70 8.09
N ILE A 53 12.94 -12.94 7.43
CA ILE A 53 11.91 -13.51 6.56
C ILE A 53 12.25 -13.26 5.09
N THR A 54 12.08 -14.27 4.25
CA THR A 54 12.25 -14.11 2.80
C THR A 54 10.95 -13.59 2.21
N VAL A 55 11.02 -12.48 1.47
CA VAL A 55 9.85 -11.86 0.85
C VAL A 55 10.01 -11.70 -0.66
N ILE A 56 8.87 -11.61 -1.32
CA ILE A 56 8.76 -11.28 -2.74
C ILE A 56 8.07 -9.93 -2.83
N ALA A 57 8.74 -8.97 -3.47
CA ALA A 57 8.15 -7.66 -3.76
C ALA A 57 7.60 -7.65 -5.18
N ASP A 58 6.39 -7.10 -5.35
CA ASP A 58 5.79 -6.85 -6.66
C ASP A 58 5.19 -5.45 -6.72
N GLY A 59 5.18 -4.88 -7.92
CA GLY A 59 4.77 -3.51 -8.19
C GLY A 59 3.83 -3.45 -9.39
N ALA A 60 2.74 -2.68 -9.27
CA ALA A 60 1.83 -2.43 -10.36
C ALA A 60 1.59 -0.93 -10.57
N TRP A 61 1.46 -0.54 -11.83
CA TRP A 61 1.13 0.82 -12.23
C TRP A 61 -0.22 0.84 -12.94
N SER A 62 -1.03 1.87 -12.65
CA SER A 62 -2.35 2.05 -13.28
C SER A 62 -2.29 2.43 -14.75
N LYS A 63 -1.08 2.59 -15.31
CA LYS A 63 -0.85 2.91 -16.71
C LYS A 63 0.18 1.95 -17.30
N ARG A 64 -0.20 1.27 -18.39
CA ARG A 64 0.74 0.48 -19.19
C ARG A 64 1.83 1.41 -19.76
N SER A 65 3.05 1.24 -19.26
CA SER A 65 4.23 1.89 -19.81
C SER A 65 4.55 1.27 -21.17
N HIS A 66 4.48 2.08 -22.22
CA HIS A 66 5.20 1.80 -23.46
C HIS A 66 6.61 2.36 -23.26
N LYS A 67 7.66 1.79 -23.88
CA LYS A 67 9.10 2.07 -23.67
C LYS A 67 9.54 3.55 -23.54
N THR A 68 8.66 4.50 -23.86
CA THR A 68 8.88 5.95 -23.83
C THR A 68 8.02 6.72 -22.82
N LYS A 69 7.06 6.10 -22.11
CA LYS A 69 6.10 6.79 -21.23
C LYS A 69 6.02 6.15 -19.84
N TYR A 70 6.73 6.73 -18.89
CA TYR A 70 6.75 6.35 -17.47
C TYR A 70 6.00 7.37 -16.60
N ASN A 71 4.76 7.71 -16.98
CA ASN A 71 3.97 8.77 -16.33
C ASN A 71 2.67 8.25 -15.71
N ALA A 72 2.73 7.11 -15.04
CA ALA A 72 1.59 6.61 -14.26
C ALA A 72 1.23 7.61 -13.14
N PHE A 73 -0.06 7.86 -12.96
CA PHE A 73 -0.55 8.76 -11.91
C PHE A 73 -0.71 8.06 -10.56
N SER A 74 -0.71 6.72 -10.57
CA SER A 74 -0.79 5.89 -9.38
C SER A 74 0.11 4.67 -9.56
N GLY A 75 0.78 4.28 -8.49
CA GLY A 75 1.55 3.06 -8.36
C GLY A 75 1.19 2.38 -7.05
N VAL A 76 1.17 1.05 -7.07
CA VAL A 76 1.03 0.20 -5.90
C VAL A 76 2.21 -0.74 -5.86
N ALA A 77 2.71 -1.04 -4.67
CA ALA A 77 3.63 -2.14 -4.46
C ALA A 77 3.19 -2.94 -3.25
N CYS A 78 3.36 -4.26 -3.33
CA CYS A 78 3.06 -5.19 -2.27
C CYS A 78 4.27 -6.04 -1.95
N ILE A 79 4.33 -6.47 -0.69
CA ILE A 79 5.30 -7.45 -0.22
C ILE A 79 4.53 -8.69 0.20
N VAL A 80 4.98 -9.83 -0.29
CA VAL A 80 4.37 -11.14 -0.05
C VAL A 80 5.41 -12.04 0.60
N GLY A 81 5.03 -12.72 1.68
CA GLY A 81 5.90 -13.70 2.34
C GLY A 81 6.16 -14.90 1.43
N ALA A 82 7.42 -15.32 1.27
CA ALA A 82 7.76 -16.38 0.33
C ALA A 82 7.24 -17.76 0.79
N LYS A 83 7.14 -17.97 2.11
CA LYS A 83 6.74 -19.25 2.70
C LYS A 83 5.23 -19.37 2.80
N THR A 84 4.59 -18.38 3.42
CA THR A 84 3.13 -18.34 3.64
C THR A 84 2.36 -17.91 2.40
N LYS A 85 3.01 -17.21 1.46
CA LYS A 85 2.40 -16.58 0.27
C LYS A 85 1.30 -15.56 0.62
N LYS A 86 1.32 -15.04 1.85
CA LYS A 86 0.39 -14.02 2.34
C LYS A 86 0.98 -12.63 2.13
N VAL A 87 0.09 -11.63 1.99
CA VAL A 87 0.49 -10.23 1.87
C VAL A 87 0.94 -9.73 3.24
N LEU A 88 2.15 -9.16 3.29
CA LEU A 88 2.77 -8.61 4.50
C LEU A 88 2.79 -7.08 4.50
N PHE A 89 2.64 -6.47 3.33
CA PHE A 89 2.50 -5.03 3.20
C PHE A 89 1.90 -4.65 1.86
N ILE A 90 1.16 -3.54 1.85
CA ILE A 90 0.77 -2.85 0.61
C ILE A 90 0.99 -1.34 0.78
N GLY A 91 1.64 -0.74 -0.20
CA GLY A 91 1.81 0.71 -0.27
C GLY A 91 1.23 1.25 -1.57
N VAL A 92 0.54 2.38 -1.48
CA VAL A 92 -0.03 3.07 -2.65
C VAL A 92 0.54 4.47 -2.72
N ARG A 93 1.00 4.87 -3.90
CA ARG A 93 1.51 6.20 -4.21
C ARG A 93 0.69 6.83 -5.34
N ASN A 94 0.09 7.98 -5.07
CA ASN A 94 -0.80 8.71 -5.97
C ASN A 94 -0.30 10.13 -6.18
N LYS A 95 -0.18 10.51 -7.46
CA LYS A 95 0.17 11.88 -7.90
C LYS A 95 -1.05 12.74 -8.20
N TYR A 96 -2.20 12.10 -8.39
CA TYR A 96 -3.38 12.75 -8.93
C TYR A 96 -4.53 12.72 -7.93
N CYS A 97 -5.17 13.87 -7.74
CA CYS A 97 -6.45 14.01 -7.09
C CYS A 97 -7.34 14.90 -7.98
N CYS A 98 -8.55 14.43 -8.31
CA CYS A 98 -9.45 15.15 -9.21
C CYS A 98 -9.95 16.47 -8.60
N ILE A 99 -10.13 16.53 -7.29
CA ILE A 99 -10.58 17.73 -6.56
C ILE A 99 -9.47 18.78 -6.56
N CYS A 100 -8.25 18.39 -6.18
CA CYS A 100 -7.08 19.27 -6.23
C CYS A 100 -6.79 19.76 -7.65
N GLN A 101 -6.87 18.89 -8.66
CA GLN A 101 -6.59 19.27 -10.03
C GLN A 101 -7.62 20.30 -10.54
N LYS A 102 -8.91 20.10 -10.25
CA LYS A 102 -9.97 21.07 -10.62
C LYS A 102 -9.77 22.41 -9.94
N ALA A 103 -9.42 22.41 -8.65
CA ALA A 103 -9.17 23.63 -7.88
C ALA A 103 -7.98 24.42 -8.47
N SER A 104 -6.88 23.72 -8.75
CA SER A 104 -5.69 24.31 -9.39
C SER A 104 -5.98 24.87 -10.79
N ASN A 105 -6.77 24.17 -11.61
CA ASN A 105 -7.13 24.67 -12.95
C ASN A 105 -7.97 25.95 -12.90
N ASN A 106 -8.73 26.14 -11.82
CA ASN A 106 -9.60 27.29 -11.64
C ASN A 106 -9.00 28.38 -10.73
N ASN A 107 -7.73 28.25 -10.34
CA ASN A 107 -7.06 29.15 -9.38
C ASN A 107 -7.84 29.35 -8.07
N MET A 108 -8.47 28.28 -7.57
CA MET A 108 -9.21 28.27 -6.31
C MET A 108 -8.60 27.28 -5.32
N ASP A 109 -8.86 27.49 -4.04
CA ASP A 109 -8.50 26.51 -3.01
C ASP A 109 -9.37 25.25 -3.13
N PRO A 110 -8.78 24.05 -2.95
CA PRO A 110 -9.53 22.80 -3.00
C PRO A 110 -10.53 22.75 -1.85
N LYS A 111 -11.77 22.37 -2.18
CA LYS A 111 -12.78 22.04 -1.17
C LYS A 111 -12.25 20.97 -0.23
N GLU A 112 -12.68 20.99 1.03
CA GLU A 112 -12.33 19.97 2.01
C GLU A 112 -12.72 18.58 1.48
N HIS A 113 -11.75 17.66 1.46
CA HIS A 113 -11.94 16.29 0.99
C HIS A 113 -10.84 15.38 1.52
N PHE A 114 -11.08 14.07 1.47
CA PHE A 114 -10.05 13.08 1.75
C PHE A 114 -9.09 12.98 0.55
N CYS A 115 -7.94 13.65 0.65
CA CYS A 115 -6.97 13.70 -0.43
C CYS A 115 -6.05 12.48 -0.41
N PHE A 116 -6.16 11.64 -1.44
CA PHE A 116 -5.28 10.48 -1.60
C PHE A 116 -3.94 10.82 -2.26
N LYS A 117 -3.67 12.09 -2.61
CA LYS A 117 -2.41 12.50 -3.24
C LYS A 117 -1.30 12.51 -2.19
N ASN A 118 -0.33 11.60 -2.34
CA ASN A 118 0.78 11.42 -1.41
C ASN A 118 2.14 11.34 -2.12
N TRP A 119 2.19 11.55 -3.45
CA TRP A 119 3.43 11.45 -4.24
C TRP A 119 3.63 12.64 -5.18
N ASN A 120 4.82 13.25 -5.13
CA ASN A 120 5.19 14.38 -5.99
C ASN A 120 6.43 14.09 -6.88
N LEU A 121 7.11 12.96 -6.65
CA LEU A 121 8.33 12.57 -7.37
C LEU A 121 8.02 11.81 -8.68
N PRO A 122 9.03 11.41 -9.49
CA PRO A 122 8.82 10.62 -10.70
C PRO A 122 8.04 9.32 -10.44
N SER A 123 7.26 8.86 -11.42
CA SER A 123 6.43 7.65 -11.26
C SER A 123 7.26 6.37 -11.21
N THR A 124 8.49 6.40 -11.74
CA THR A 124 9.46 5.31 -11.67
C THR A 124 9.99 5.09 -10.26
N ALA A 125 9.98 6.10 -9.41
CA ALA A 125 10.50 6.02 -8.04
C ALA A 125 9.45 5.57 -7.02
N MET A 126 8.18 5.41 -7.42
CA MET A 126 7.10 5.01 -6.51
C MET A 126 7.34 3.64 -5.88
N GLU A 127 7.72 2.65 -6.68
CA GLU A 127 7.95 1.29 -6.21
C GLU A 127 9.10 1.24 -5.22
N ALA A 128 10.26 1.79 -5.60
CA ALA A 128 11.44 1.84 -4.73
C ALA A 128 11.15 2.55 -3.40
N ASP A 129 10.39 3.65 -3.43
CA ASP A 129 9.99 4.37 -2.22
C ASP A 129 9.07 3.56 -1.31
N ILE A 130 8.09 2.86 -1.89
CA ILE A 130 7.22 1.96 -1.12
C ILE A 130 8.05 0.85 -0.49
N ILE A 131 8.96 0.24 -1.26
CA ILE A 131 9.83 -0.83 -0.75
C ILE A 131 10.67 -0.33 0.42
N VAL A 132 11.33 0.83 0.29
CA VAL A 132 12.12 1.44 1.38
C VAL A 132 11.24 1.74 2.61
N GLU A 133 10.00 2.18 2.41
CA GLU A 133 9.05 2.35 3.51
C GLU A 133 8.81 1.03 4.24
N VAL A 134 8.65 -0.09 3.52
CA VAL A 134 8.42 -1.39 4.15
C VAL A 134 9.63 -1.84 4.96
N PHE A 135 10.84 -1.76 4.40
CA PHE A 135 12.07 -2.15 5.12
C PHE A 135 12.28 -1.31 6.39
N LYS A 136 11.86 -0.04 6.39
CA LYS A 136 11.91 0.80 7.60
C LYS A 136 10.86 0.39 8.62
N LYS A 137 9.65 0.07 8.18
CA LYS A 137 8.51 -0.26 9.03
C LYS A 137 8.45 -1.73 9.45
N SER A 138 9.21 -2.62 8.82
CA SER A 138 9.13 -4.06 9.07
C SER A 138 9.43 -4.41 10.53
N ILE A 139 10.40 -3.70 11.10
CA ILE A 139 10.80 -3.85 12.50
C ILE A 139 9.66 -3.40 13.42
N ASP A 140 9.03 -2.27 13.13
CA ASP A 140 7.96 -1.70 13.95
C ASP A 140 6.65 -2.48 13.84
N MET A 141 6.29 -2.94 12.63
CA MET A 141 5.00 -3.61 12.36
C MET A 141 5.05 -5.10 12.70
N HIS A 142 6.15 -5.78 12.36
CA HIS A 142 6.22 -7.24 12.40
C HIS A 142 7.28 -7.76 13.37
N GLY A 143 8.13 -6.90 13.93
CA GLY A 143 9.23 -7.29 14.82
C GLY A 143 10.32 -8.11 14.13
N CYS A 144 10.30 -8.17 12.79
CA CYS A 144 11.20 -8.99 11.99
C CYS A 144 12.05 -8.17 11.03
N GLY A 145 13.23 -8.70 10.72
CA GLY A 145 14.05 -8.22 9.60
C GLY A 145 13.49 -8.79 8.31
N ILE A 146 13.18 -7.91 7.36
CA ILE A 146 12.90 -8.25 5.97
C ILE A 146 14.16 -7.96 5.16
#